data_AF-A0A8B2HS88-F1
#
_entry.id   AF-A0A8B2HS88-F1
#
_cell.length_a   1.000
_cell.length_b   1.000
_cell.length_c   1.000
_cell.angle_alpha   90.00
_cell.angle_beta   90.00
_cell.angle_gamma   90.00
#
_symmetry.space_group_name_H-M   'P 1'
#
loop_
_entity.id
_entity.type
_entity.pdbx_description
1 polymer ?
#
loop_
_entity_poly.entity_id
_entity_poly.type
_entity_poly.pdbx_seq_one_letter_code
_entity_poly.pdbx_strand_id
1 'polypeptide(L)'
;MEINNISLFFVGILMSILGTFVVVYDYPQIQYFDNMESESYLMLEGQDREIHQRLKIEFTVGSGIFASGIIILIISIFKKQKTNVKN
;
A
#
# COMPACT_ATOMS: atom_id res chain seq x y z
N MET A 1 -8.44 24.14 3.95
CA MET A 1 -9.15 22.86 3.80
C MET A 1 -9.42 22.36 5.21
N GLU A 2 -10.68 22.19 5.61
CA GLU A 2 -11.03 21.76 6.97
C GLU A 2 -11.12 20.23 7.02
N ILE A 3 -10.53 19.61 8.06
CA ILE A 3 -10.61 18.16 8.24
C ILE A 3 -11.91 17.86 8.97
N ASN A 4 -12.88 17.31 8.24
CA ASN A 4 -14.22 17.04 8.77
C ASN A 4 -14.26 15.84 9.73
N ASN A 5 -13.33 14.89 9.60
CA ASN A 5 -13.21 13.75 10.50
C ASN A 5 -11.74 13.46 10.85
N ILE A 6 -11.28 14.01 11.97
CA ILE A 6 -9.90 13.89 12.46
C ILE A 6 -9.50 12.43 12.68
N SER A 7 -10.39 11.60 13.22
CA SER A 7 -10.10 10.18 13.46
C SER A 7 -9.86 9.42 12.14
N LEU A 8 -10.74 9.60 11.15
CA LEU A 8 -10.54 9.00 9.82
C LEU A 8 -9.29 9.55 9.13
N PHE A 9 -8.99 10.83 9.31
CA PHE A 9 -7.78 11.44 8.76
C PHE A 9 -6.52 10.75 9.30
N PHE A 10 -6.42 10.55 10.62
CA PHE A 10 -5.29 9.83 11.22
C PHE A 10 -5.20 8.37 10.77
N VAL A 11 -6.34 7.66 10.67
CA VAL A 11 -6.37 6.29 10.11
C VAL A 11 -5.83 6.28 8.69
N GLY A 12 -6.24 7.25 7.86
CA GLY A 12 -5.74 7.42 6.50
C GLY A 12 -4.23 7.63 6.45
N ILE A 13 -3.69 8.49 7.32
CA ILE A 13 -2.23 8.71 7.42
C ILE A 13 -1.51 7.41 7.78
N LEU A 14 -1.97 6.70 8.81
CA LEU A 14 -1.32 5.46 9.26
C LEU A 14 -1.32 4.39 8.16
N MET A 15 -2.45 4.21 7.48
CA MET A 15 -2.55 3.29 6.35
C MET A 15 -1.63 3.71 5.19
N SER A 16 -1.56 4.99 4.86
CA SER A 16 -0.65 5.49 3.83
C SER A 16 0.82 5.26 4.19
N ILE A 17 1.22 5.47 5.44
CA ILE A 17 2.59 5.19 5.89
C ILE A 17 2.91 3.70 5.78
N LEU A 18 2.03 2.83 6.29
CA LEU A 18 2.21 1.38 6.21
C LEU A 18 2.31 0.88 4.77
N GLY A 19 1.39 1.30 3.90
CA GLY A 19 1.42 0.92 2.48
C GLY A 19 2.65 1.44 1.75
N THR A 20 3.10 2.67 2.06
CA THR A 20 4.32 3.25 1.47
C THR A 20 5.55 2.44 1.83
N PHE A 21 5.69 2.02 3.09
CA PHE A 21 6.84 1.21 3.50
C PHE A 21 6.94 -0.08 2.69
N VAL A 22 5.83 -0.83 2.58
CA VAL A 22 5.81 -2.07 1.79
C VAL A 22 6.20 -1.81 0.34
N VAL A 23 5.58 -0.82 -0.32
CA VAL A 23 5.85 -0.49 -1.72
C VAL A 23 7.31 -0.09 -1.95
N VAL A 24 7.85 0.79 -1.11
CA VAL A 24 9.22 1.34 -1.27
C VAL A 24 10.28 0.26 -1.02
N TYR A 25 10.06 -0.65 -0.08
CA TYR A 25 11.01 -1.71 0.22
C TYR A 25 10.93 -2.89 -0.76
N ASP A 26 9.73 -3.24 -1.24
CA ASP A 26 9.55 -4.42 -2.10
C ASP A 26 9.87 -4.11 -3.57
N TYR A 27 9.63 -2.88 -4.04
CA TYR A 27 9.84 -2.52 -5.44
C TYR A 27 11.26 -2.77 -5.96
N PRO A 28 12.34 -2.36 -5.26
CA PRO A 28 13.70 -2.66 -5.71
C PRO A 28 14.02 -4.15 -5.77
N GLN A 29 13.45 -4.95 -4.86
CA GLN A 29 13.66 -6.40 -4.81
C GLN A 29 12.94 -7.09 -5.98
N ILE A 30 11.72 -6.67 -6.30
CA ILE A 30 11.00 -7.15 -7.49
C ILE A 30 11.76 -6.77 -8.76
N GLN A 31 12.24 -5.53 -8.86
CA GLN A 31 13.05 -5.11 -10.01
C GLN A 31 14.34 -5.93 -10.15
N TYR A 32 14.98 -6.31 -9.05
CA TYR A 32 16.16 -7.18 -9.10
C TYR A 32 15.83 -8.52 -9.77
N PHE A 33 14.75 -9.19 -9.34
CA PHE A 33 14.34 -10.46 -9.91
C PHE A 33 13.77 -10.35 -11.34
N ASP A 34 13.03 -9.28 -11.64
CA ASP A 34 12.45 -9.07 -12.99
C ASP A 34 13.51 -8.74 -14.05
N ASN A 35 14.68 -8.23 -13.65
CA ASN A 35 15.79 -7.91 -14.55
C ASN A 35 16.83 -9.06 -14.67
N MET A 36 16.63 -10.20 -14.00
CA MET A 36 17.47 -11.38 -14.23
C MET A 36 17.24 -11.93 -15.64
N GLU A 37 18.32 -12.31 -16.34
CA GLU A 37 18.21 -12.97 -17.63
C GLU A 37 17.38 -14.25 -17.52
N SER A 38 16.53 -14.52 -18.51
CA SER A 38 15.56 -15.62 -18.43
C SER A 38 16.19 -16.99 -18.18
N GLU A 39 17.41 -17.24 -18.67
CA GLU A 39 18.13 -18.48 -18.35
C GLU A 39 18.53 -18.55 -16.88
N SER A 40 19.06 -17.46 -16.32
CA SER A 40 19.36 -17.36 -14.89
C SER A 40 18.10 -17.47 -14.02
N TYR A 41 16.97 -16.92 -14.49
CA TYR A 41 15.67 -17.02 -13.81
C TYR A 41 15.06 -18.43 -13.86
N LEU A 42 15.31 -19.19 -14.91
CA LEU A 42 14.90 -20.61 -14.99
C LEU A 42 15.81 -21.53 -14.17
N MET A 43 17.06 -21.11 -13.94
CA MET A 43 18.02 -21.79 -13.06
C MET A 43 17.91 -21.39 -11.58
N LEU A 44 17.05 -20.41 -11.24
CA LEU A 44 16.79 -20.05 -9.84
C LEU A 44 16.36 -21.30 -9.05
N GLU A 45 17.02 -21.54 -7.92
CA GLU A 45 16.55 -22.55 -6.97
C GLU A 45 15.10 -22.23 -6.57
N GLY A 46 14.28 -23.26 -6.34
CA GLY A 46 12.84 -23.10 -6.09
C GLY A 46 12.53 -22.07 -4.99
N GLN A 47 13.41 -21.94 -4.01
CA GLN A 47 13.32 -20.97 -2.92
C GLN A 47 13.34 -19.50 -3.40
N ASP A 48 14.24 -19.14 -4.32
CA ASP A 48 14.35 -17.76 -4.81
C ASP A 48 13.13 -17.37 -5.66
N ARG A 49 12.59 -18.34 -6.41
CA ARG A 49 11.36 -18.14 -7.20
C ARG A 49 10.13 -17.95 -6.31
N GLU A 50 10.04 -18.69 -5.21
CA GLU A 50 9.00 -18.51 -4.20
C GLU A 50 9.10 -17.13 -3.53
N ILE A 51 10.31 -16.69 -3.20
CA ILE A 51 10.55 -15.34 -2.65
C ILE A 51 10.08 -14.26 -3.64
N HIS A 52 10.42 -14.38 -4.92
CA HIS A 52 9.99 -13.42 -5.93
C HIS A 52 8.46 -13.34 -6.04
N GLN A 53 7.77 -14.48 -6.04
CA GLN A 53 6.31 -14.50 -6.06
C GLN A 53 5.69 -13.89 -4.80
N ARG A 54 6.26 -14.19 -3.62
CA ARG A 54 5.83 -13.62 -2.35
C ARG A 54 5.98 -12.09 -2.34
N LEU A 55 7.10 -11.57 -2.83
CA LEU A 55 7.35 -10.14 -2.98
C LEU A 55 6.30 -9.47 -3.88
N LYS A 56 5.93 -10.07 -5.02
CA LYS A 56 4.88 -9.50 -5.89
C LYS A 56 3.52 -9.42 -5.18
N ILE A 57 3.20 -10.42 -4.35
CA ILE A 57 1.96 -10.43 -3.56
C ILE A 57 2.03 -9.34 -2.48
N GLU A 58 3.12 -9.28 -1.71
CA GLU A 58 3.34 -8.27 -0.66
C GLU A 58 3.25 -6.85 -1.23
N PHE A 59 3.91 -6.58 -2.35
CA PHE A 59 3.83 -5.31 -3.06
C PHE A 59 2.41 -4.95 -3.50
N THR A 60 1.64 -5.93 -4.01
CA THR A 60 0.25 -5.73 -4.42
C THR A 60 -0.63 -5.38 -3.22
N VAL A 61 -0.48 -6.09 -2.11
CA VAL A 61 -1.20 -5.80 -0.85
C VAL A 61 -0.80 -4.43 -0.31
N GLY A 62 0.49 -4.11 -0.27
CA GLY A 62 1.00 -2.80 0.16
C GLY A 62 0.46 -1.65 -0.66
N SER A 63 0.42 -1.81 -1.99
CA SER A 63 -0.18 -0.84 -2.92
C SER A 63 -1.66 -0.63 -2.65
N GLY A 64 -2.40 -1.71 -2.37
CA GLY A 64 -3.82 -1.66 -1.98
C GLY A 64 -4.04 -0.91 -0.67
N ILE A 65 -3.22 -1.19 0.35
CA ILE A 65 -3.26 -0.47 1.64
C ILE A 65 -2.99 1.02 1.42
N PHE A 66 -1.97 1.36 0.65
CA PHE A 66 -1.63 2.76 0.34
C PHE A 66 -2.79 3.49 -0.37
N ALA A 67 -3.34 2.89 -1.42
CA ALA A 67 -4.46 3.45 -2.17
C ALA A 67 -5.69 3.65 -1.27
N SER A 68 -6.00 2.68 -0.41
CA SER A 68 -7.10 2.80 0.56
C SER A 68 -6.87 3.93 1.58
N GLY A 69 -5.62 4.12 2.03
CA GLY A 69 -5.23 5.23 2.91
C GLY A 69 -5.48 6.59 2.25
N ILE A 70 -5.10 6.75 0.98
CA ILE A 70 -5.39 7.97 0.20
C ILE A 70 -6.90 8.21 0.08
N ILE A 71 -7.69 7.17 -0.23
CA ILE A 71 -9.15 7.29 -0.34
C ILE A 71 -9.74 7.74 1.00
N ILE A 72 -9.29 7.17 2.12
CA ILE A 72 -9.74 7.55 3.47
C ILE A 72 -9.36 9.01 3.78
N LEU A 73 -8.15 9.44 3.43
CA LEU A 73 -7.73 10.84 3.59
C LEU A 73 -8.66 11.79 2.82
N ILE A 74 -8.95 11.50 1.56
CA ILE A 74 -9.89 12.29 0.75
C ILE A 74 -11.26 12.32 1.42
N ILE A 75 -11.81 11.16 1.82
CA ILE A 75 -13.11 11.08 2.48
C ILE A 75 -13.13 11.89 3.78
N SER A 76 -12.06 11.84 4.58
CA SER A 76 -11.98 12.55 5.86
C SER A 76 -12.03 14.08 5.71
N ILE A 77 -11.62 14.59 4.55
CA ILE A 77 -11.64 16.02 4.23
C ILE A 77 -12.97 16.42 3.58
N PHE A 78 -13.54 15.61 2.69
CA PHE A 78 -14.74 16.01 1.93
C PHE A 78 -16.07 15.62 2.59
N LYS A 79 -16.10 14.57 3.42
CA LYS A 79 -17.34 14.10 4.06
C LYS A 79 -17.61 14.88 5.34
N LYS A 80 -18.44 15.94 5.24
CA LYS A 80 -18.98 16.63 6.43
C LYS A 80 -19.70 15.64 7.35
N GLN A 81 -19.34 15.62 8.63
CA GLN A 81 -20.13 14.93 9.63
C GLN A 81 -21.49 15.64 9.71
N LYS A 82 -22.59 14.93 9.42
CA LYS A 82 -23.93 15.42 9.79
C LYS A 82 -23.96 15.47 11.31
N THR A 83 -23.75 16.65 11.89
CA THR A 83 -24.05 16.89 13.29
C THR A 83 -25.53 16.61 13.47
N ASN A 84 -25.84 15.47 14.10
CA ASN A 84 -27.20 15.08 14.44
C ASN A 84 -27.60 15.94 15.66
N VAL A 85 -27.83 17.23 15.43
CA VAL A 85 -28.40 18.13 16.42
C VAL A 85 -29.87 17.71 16.54
N LYS A 86 -30.14 16.77 17.44
CA LYS A 86 -31.47 16.60 18.00
C LYS A 86 -31.70 17.82 18.88
N ASN A 87 -32.43 18.80 18.35
CA ASN A 87 -33.17 19.76 19.16
C ASN A 87 -34.40 19.06 19.75
#